data_AF-A0A4Q2FJI8-F1
#
_entry.id   AF-A0A4Q2FJI8-F1
#
_cell.length_a   1.000
_cell.length_b   1.000
_cell.length_c   1.000
_cell.angle_alpha   90.00
_cell.angle_beta   90.00
_cell.angle_gamma   90.00
#
_symmetry.space_group_name_H-M   'P 1'
#
loop_
_entity.id
_entity.type
_entity.pdbx_description
1 polymer ?
#
loop_
_entity_poly.entity_id
_entity_poly.type
_entity_poly.pdbx_seq_one_letter_code
_entity_poly.pdbx_strand_id
1 'polypeptide(L)'
;MGVKYSAQESQELIQAMTNNLQVANEVTDRLSSGCDHLIFSLDSGELTGAAYTAGKGLFTEIIIPSIKKLQAAIDDIQLELTSYKNADAQVSGYGDLDLDQLKELKKLREEQLAIVEAQIQARENWLNQIKDFFSLNWGKAFSEKTVLYNTKSQIESGIQDLDDKIEKLEFFVSEVSQYFSDSLEVLSLAIQGATQLSKIIVDSDGNYYADGVDMSWVQKMKDVKIESHKLDKDISVTQAEKDKKKIVEDLISSYNLDESTANVLYKLQQGILKKAKQEGWTNEKVIYEYNRLVASPVYGVRATWRGLAGVVDAKNTSDLDDILINTYSLSEREVKIFKRGITDQYKYNYSKDLAHEAIQIASFTELSWGDRDLSKLDGWKGLSAHIISTIGNSTRIGDLSVNTEKYESSFKGDIDSGRYDDADFNSDLDAITSYERMISKDVETKDVFKVQADYNHSIQTNQTNRVEEFYTVMGNGDKANGKLMVETLIENNTIGGNFIKYGFDLNIFIGNPNDKEEGWKQDFYDYLDRGGEKNVGT
;
A
#
# COMPACT_ATOMS: atom_id res chain seq x y z
N MET A 1 10.29 -8.48 23.37
CA MET A 1 10.27 -7.22 24.14
C MET A 1 9.56 -6.22 23.25
N GLY A 2 8.44 -5.67 23.72
CA GLY A 2 7.63 -4.70 22.95
C GLY A 2 8.27 -3.32 22.87
N VAL A 3 7.77 -2.50 21.95
CA VAL A 3 8.17 -1.11 21.75
C VAL A 3 7.62 -0.24 22.89
N LYS A 4 8.50 0.52 23.53
CA LYS A 4 8.14 1.51 24.56
C LYS A 4 8.78 2.85 24.25
N TYR A 5 8.04 3.92 24.49
CA TYR A 5 8.49 5.29 24.36
C TYR A 5 8.28 6.03 25.68
N SER A 6 9.26 6.84 26.08
CA SER A 6 9.10 7.80 27.16
C SER A 6 9.49 9.19 26.66
N ALA A 7 8.57 10.14 26.82
CA ALA A 7 8.81 11.53 26.47
C ALA A 7 9.97 12.13 27.30
N GLN A 8 10.12 11.70 28.56
CA GLN A 8 11.20 12.14 29.40
C GLN A 8 12.56 11.61 28.91
N GLU A 9 12.67 10.30 28.68
CA GLU A 9 13.92 9.69 28.20
C GLU A 9 14.34 10.25 26.84
N SER A 10 13.37 10.50 25.96
CA SER A 10 13.62 11.13 24.65
C SER A 10 14.15 12.56 24.79
N GLN A 11 13.58 13.37 25.68
CA GLN A 11 14.11 14.71 25.97
C GLN A 11 15.52 14.67 26.57
N GLU A 12 15.78 13.73 27.48
CA GLU A 12 17.11 13.54 28.07
C GLU A 12 18.15 13.15 27.00
N LEU A 13 17.79 12.25 26.07
CA LEU A 13 18.62 11.89 24.93
C LEU A 13 18.91 13.11 24.04
N ILE A 14 17.87 13.86 23.66
CA ILE A 14 17.99 15.07 22.83
C ILE A 14 18.97 16.07 23.47
N GLN A 15 18.83 16.31 24.77
CA GLN A 15 19.67 17.24 25.50
C GLN A 15 21.12 16.75 25.60
N ALA A 16 21.32 15.46 25.92
CA ALA A 16 22.64 14.86 26.02
C ALA A 16 23.36 14.87 24.67
N MET A 17 22.70 14.48 23.59
CA MET A 17 23.27 14.50 22.24
C MET A 17 23.58 15.91 21.77
N THR A 18 22.69 16.88 22.03
CA THR A 18 22.94 18.29 21.68
C THR A 18 24.21 18.82 22.37
N ASN A 19 24.38 18.52 23.67
CA ASN A 19 25.59 18.92 24.41
C ASN A 19 26.84 18.20 23.89
N ASN A 20 26.76 16.90 23.65
CA ASN A 20 27.88 16.10 23.14
C ASN A 20 28.32 16.57 21.74
N LEU A 21 27.38 16.92 20.86
CA LEU A 21 27.68 17.47 19.53
C LEU A 21 28.39 18.81 19.62
N GLN A 22 28.00 19.68 20.56
CA GLN A 22 28.70 20.95 20.78
C GLN A 22 30.17 20.70 21.15
N VAL A 23 30.42 19.77 22.08
CA VAL A 23 31.78 19.40 22.48
C VAL A 23 32.55 18.74 21.33
N ALA A 24 31.91 17.83 20.59
CA ALA A 24 32.52 17.12 19.48
C ALA A 24 32.94 18.07 18.35
N ASN A 25 32.09 19.05 18.02
CA ASN A 25 32.40 20.12 17.06
C ASN A 25 33.61 20.93 17.53
N GLU A 26 33.63 21.40 18.78
CA GLU A 26 34.75 22.20 19.31
C GLU A 26 36.08 21.41 19.27
N VAL A 27 36.05 20.13 19.67
CA VAL A 27 37.23 19.27 19.65
C VAL A 27 37.72 19.06 18.21
N THR A 28 36.81 18.76 17.29
CA THR A 28 37.16 18.48 15.89
C THR A 28 37.69 19.73 15.18
N ASP A 29 37.10 20.89 15.42
CA ASP A 29 37.58 22.17 14.89
C ASP A 29 38.98 22.53 15.41
N ARG A 30 39.23 22.32 16.71
CA ARG A 30 40.56 22.55 17.31
C ARG A 30 41.60 21.57 16.76
N LEU A 31 41.24 20.31 16.56
CA LEU A 31 42.09 19.31 15.93
C LEU A 31 42.40 19.70 14.48
N SER A 32 41.39 20.10 13.70
CA SER A 32 41.58 20.53 12.31
C SER A 32 42.48 21.77 12.23
N SER A 33 42.19 22.81 13.02
CA SER A 33 42.99 24.04 13.04
C SER A 33 44.44 23.80 13.51
N GLY A 34 44.64 22.93 14.49
CA GLY A 34 45.97 22.52 14.94
C GLY A 34 46.76 21.78 13.86
N CYS A 35 46.08 20.89 13.11
CA CYS A 35 46.69 20.21 11.97
C CYS A 35 47.04 21.19 10.84
N ASP A 36 46.14 22.11 10.50
CA ASP A 36 46.39 23.12 9.46
C ASP A 36 47.59 24.01 9.83
N HIS A 37 47.68 24.44 11.09
CA HIS A 37 48.83 25.20 11.59
C HIS A 37 50.13 24.38 11.51
N LEU A 38 50.11 23.12 11.92
CA LEU A 38 51.28 22.24 11.84
C LEU A 38 51.76 22.08 10.39
N ILE A 39 50.85 21.79 9.46
CA ILE A 39 51.18 21.65 8.04
C ILE A 39 51.73 22.98 7.48
N PHE A 40 51.13 24.11 7.85
CA PHE A 40 51.63 25.43 7.45
C PHE A 40 53.06 25.70 7.94
N SER A 41 53.38 25.44 9.21
CA SER A 41 54.74 25.60 9.75
C SER A 41 55.76 24.64 9.12
N LEU A 42 55.33 23.46 8.67
CA LEU A 42 56.16 22.53 7.93
C LEU A 42 56.39 22.98 6.48
N ASP A 43 55.36 23.54 5.83
CA ASP A 43 55.43 24.09 4.47
C ASP A 43 56.24 25.38 4.38
N SER A 44 56.22 26.20 5.43
CA SER A 44 57.00 27.45 5.51
C SER A 44 58.50 27.22 5.69
N GLY A 45 58.91 26.00 6.08
CA GLY A 45 60.29 25.67 6.43
C GLY A 45 60.71 26.14 7.82
N GLU A 46 59.76 26.56 8.67
CA GLU A 46 60.01 26.91 10.07
C GLU A 46 60.36 25.67 10.90
N LEU A 47 59.72 24.53 10.61
CA LEU A 47 60.02 23.22 11.18
C LEU A 47 60.69 22.34 10.11
N THR A 48 61.94 21.91 10.34
CA THR A 48 62.73 21.13 9.36
C THR A 48 63.46 19.96 10.00
N GLY A 49 63.69 18.90 9.23
CA GLY A 49 64.38 17.68 9.67
C GLY A 49 63.58 16.42 9.32
N ALA A 50 64.24 15.26 9.36
CA ALA A 50 63.65 14.00 8.89
C ALA A 50 62.40 13.60 9.69
N ALA A 51 62.43 13.73 11.02
CA ALA A 51 61.27 13.46 11.88
C ALA A 51 60.06 14.37 11.57
N TYR A 52 60.30 15.64 11.23
CA TYR A 52 59.24 16.58 10.83
C TYR A 52 58.64 16.21 9.47
N THR A 53 59.45 15.74 8.51
CA THR A 53 58.97 15.20 7.23
C THR A 53 58.12 13.94 7.44
N ALA A 54 58.54 13.04 8.33
CA ALA A 54 57.78 11.84 8.70
C ALA A 54 56.41 12.18 9.28
N GLY A 55 56.39 13.11 10.25
CA GLY A 55 55.18 13.62 10.86
C GLY A 55 54.27 14.26 9.83
N LYS A 56 54.80 15.05 8.89
CA LYS A 56 54.03 15.63 7.80
C LYS A 56 53.28 14.58 6.97
N GLY A 57 53.94 13.46 6.64
CA GLY A 57 53.32 12.34 5.91
C GLY A 57 52.18 11.71 6.71
N LEU A 58 52.44 11.34 7.97
CA LEU A 58 51.43 10.77 8.87
C LEU A 58 50.20 11.67 9.03
N PHE A 59 50.42 12.98 9.20
CA PHE A 59 49.32 13.94 9.34
C PHE A 59 48.53 14.12 8.05
N THR A 60 49.21 14.32 6.93
CA THR A 60 48.57 14.57 5.62
C THR A 60 47.81 13.36 5.09
N GLU A 61 48.37 12.15 5.23
CA GLU A 61 47.84 10.95 4.59
C GLU A 61 46.81 10.21 5.45
N ILE A 62 46.89 10.35 6.78
CA ILE A 62 46.11 9.56 7.73
C ILE A 62 45.29 10.45 8.67
N ILE A 63 45.93 11.32 9.45
CA ILE A 63 45.25 12.04 10.54
C ILE A 63 44.24 13.07 10.00
N ILE A 64 44.65 13.94 9.07
CA ILE A 64 43.79 14.99 8.50
C ILE A 64 42.57 14.39 7.77
N PRO A 65 42.73 13.39 6.88
CA PRO A 65 41.57 12.74 6.25
C PRO A 65 40.62 12.09 7.27
N SER A 66 41.15 11.51 8.34
CA SER A 66 40.34 10.89 9.40
C SER A 66 39.55 11.95 10.19
N ILE A 67 40.16 13.09 10.51
CA ILE A 67 39.48 14.23 11.15
C ILE A 67 38.36 14.76 10.25
N LYS A 68 38.60 14.92 8.94
CA LYS A 68 37.56 15.37 7.99
C LYS A 68 36.39 14.40 7.89
N LYS A 69 36.67 13.09 7.90
CA LYS A 69 35.63 12.07 7.88
C LYS A 69 34.84 12.03 9.19
N LEU A 70 35.51 12.23 10.34
CA LEU A 70 34.86 12.40 11.64
C LEU A 70 33.97 13.65 11.67
N GLN A 71 34.41 14.76 11.09
CA GLN A 71 33.60 15.99 10.99
C GLN A 71 32.32 15.76 10.18
N ALA A 72 32.42 15.08 9.03
CA ALA A 72 31.25 14.71 8.24
C ALA A 72 30.24 13.84 9.00
N ALA A 73 30.71 12.92 9.85
CA ALA A 73 29.85 12.10 10.70
C ALA A 73 29.20 12.92 11.83
N ILE A 74 29.91 13.89 12.40
CA ILE A 74 29.34 14.80 13.41
C ILE A 74 28.26 15.70 12.79
N ASP A 75 28.52 16.25 11.60
CA ASP A 75 27.55 17.05 10.84
C ASP A 75 26.28 16.25 10.52
N ASP A 76 26.44 14.98 10.16
CA ASP A 76 25.35 14.07 9.86
C ASP A 76 24.53 13.72 11.12
N ILE A 77 25.18 13.38 12.25
CA ILE A 77 24.48 13.18 13.54
C ILE A 77 23.70 14.44 13.94
N GLN A 78 24.23 15.63 13.69
CA GLN A 78 23.52 16.88 14.00
C GLN A 78 22.27 17.06 13.13
N LEU A 79 22.36 16.71 11.86
CA LEU A 79 21.24 16.71 10.92
C LEU A 79 20.18 15.69 11.33
N GLU A 80 20.58 14.45 11.62
CA GLU A 80 19.67 13.39 12.03
C GLU A 80 19.07 13.63 13.42
N LEU A 81 19.80 14.28 14.34
CA LEU A 81 19.24 14.70 15.63
C LEU A 81 18.14 15.76 15.43
N THR A 82 18.23 16.55 14.37
CA THR A 82 17.13 17.47 13.99
C THR A 82 15.91 16.70 13.49
N SER A 83 16.12 15.66 12.67
CA SER A 83 15.06 14.74 12.24
C SER A 83 14.42 14.00 13.44
N TYR A 84 15.23 13.49 14.36
CA TYR A 84 14.79 12.87 15.61
C TYR A 84 13.92 13.82 16.44
N LYS A 85 14.33 15.09 16.60
CA LYS A 85 13.53 16.12 17.29
C LYS A 85 12.17 16.33 16.63
N ASN A 86 12.12 16.28 15.29
CA ASN A 86 10.87 16.41 14.55
C ASN A 86 9.96 15.19 14.76
N ALA A 87 10.51 13.97 14.76
CA ALA A 87 9.75 12.75 15.05
C ALA A 87 9.26 12.73 16.51
N ASP A 88 10.11 13.10 17.47
CA ASP A 88 9.78 13.21 18.89
C ASP A 88 8.64 14.21 19.15
N ALA A 89 8.64 15.34 18.46
CA ALA A 89 7.57 16.34 18.58
C ALA A 89 6.18 15.80 18.19
N GLN A 90 6.11 14.74 17.38
CA GLN A 90 4.84 14.11 16.96
C GLN A 90 4.25 13.18 18.02
N VAL A 91 5.07 12.64 18.94
CA VAL A 91 4.67 11.61 19.91
C VAL A 91 4.79 12.06 21.37
N SER A 92 5.69 13.01 21.68
CA SER A 92 5.97 13.48 23.04
C SER A 92 4.77 14.06 23.78
N GLY A 93 3.79 14.59 23.06
CA GLY A 93 2.55 15.10 23.64
C GLY A 93 1.71 14.05 24.37
N TYR A 94 1.94 12.77 24.11
CA TYR A 94 1.20 11.66 24.72
C TYR A 94 1.87 11.07 25.97
N GLY A 95 3.08 11.51 26.32
CA GLY A 95 3.82 11.00 27.49
C GLY A 95 4.43 9.61 27.24
N ASP A 96 4.32 8.72 28.22
CA ASP A 96 4.86 7.37 28.12
C ASP A 96 3.88 6.43 27.40
N LEU A 97 4.36 5.71 26.39
CA LEU A 97 3.56 4.80 25.56
C LEU A 97 4.17 3.41 25.52
N ASP A 98 3.31 2.39 25.59
CA ASP A 98 3.66 0.98 25.44
C ASP A 98 2.79 0.38 24.34
N LEU A 99 3.41 -0.03 23.22
CA LEU A 99 2.69 -0.44 22.02
C LEU A 99 1.81 -1.67 22.26
N ASP A 100 2.30 -2.63 23.06
CA ASP A 100 1.57 -3.87 23.35
C ASP A 100 0.34 -3.55 24.21
N GLN A 101 0.50 -2.68 25.22
CA GLN A 101 -0.61 -2.24 26.07
C GLN A 101 -1.65 -1.44 25.29
N LEU A 102 -1.23 -0.55 24.38
CA LEU A 102 -2.15 0.22 23.55
C LEU A 102 -2.97 -0.69 22.63
N LYS A 103 -2.33 -1.68 21.99
CA LYS A 103 -3.02 -2.65 21.12
C LYS A 103 -3.99 -3.54 21.89
N GLU A 104 -3.60 -4.01 23.07
CA GLU A 104 -4.49 -4.79 23.95
C GLU A 104 -5.70 -3.96 24.41
N LEU A 105 -5.47 -2.71 24.80
CA LEU A 105 -6.55 -1.81 25.21
C LEU A 105 -7.48 -1.46 24.04
N LYS A 106 -6.95 -1.24 22.84
CA LYS A 106 -7.75 -1.02 21.62
C LYS A 106 -8.67 -2.21 21.37
N LYS A 107 -8.13 -3.42 21.38
CA LYS A 107 -8.91 -4.64 21.18
C LYS A 107 -10.06 -4.75 22.19
N LEU A 108 -9.79 -4.47 23.47
CA LEU A 108 -10.82 -4.46 24.51
C LEU A 108 -11.92 -3.41 24.23
N ARG A 109 -11.58 -2.25 23.68
CA ARG A 109 -12.55 -1.21 23.30
C ARG A 109 -13.39 -1.61 22.09
N GLU A 110 -12.80 -2.27 21.09
CA GLU A 110 -13.52 -2.82 19.94
C GLU A 110 -14.52 -3.90 20.37
N GLU A 111 -14.14 -4.77 21.31
CA GLU A 111 -15.04 -5.76 21.93
C GLU A 111 -16.20 -5.07 22.68
N GLN A 112 -15.94 -3.98 23.41
CA GLN A 112 -16.97 -3.18 24.06
C GLN A 112 -17.92 -2.51 23.05
N LEU A 113 -17.39 -2.00 21.93
CA LEU A 113 -18.19 -1.40 20.87
C LEU A 113 -19.18 -2.42 20.29
N ALA A 114 -18.70 -3.61 19.95
CA ALA A 114 -19.54 -4.69 19.43
C ALA A 114 -20.68 -5.07 20.40
N ILE A 115 -20.41 -5.12 21.71
CA ILE A 115 -21.44 -5.37 22.73
C ILE A 115 -22.49 -4.25 22.75
N VAL A 116 -22.06 -2.98 22.69
CA VAL A 116 -22.98 -1.82 22.69
C VAL A 116 -23.82 -1.79 21.41
N GLU A 117 -23.24 -2.11 20.26
CA GLU A 117 -23.95 -2.19 18.98
C GLU A 117 -25.00 -3.30 18.97
N ALA A 118 -24.67 -4.48 19.50
CA ALA A 118 -25.63 -5.57 19.66
C ALA A 118 -26.81 -5.19 20.58
N GLN A 119 -26.56 -4.42 21.65
CA GLN A 119 -27.61 -3.91 22.53
C GLN A 119 -28.49 -2.85 21.85
N ILE A 120 -27.90 -1.97 21.03
CA ILE A 120 -28.66 -1.00 20.23
C ILE A 120 -29.56 -1.75 19.24
N GLN A 121 -29.02 -2.70 18.49
CA GLN A 121 -29.75 -3.48 17.49
C GLN A 121 -30.90 -4.29 18.10
N ALA A 122 -30.66 -5.00 19.22
CA ALA A 122 -31.71 -5.73 19.92
C ALA A 122 -32.87 -4.82 20.38
N ARG A 123 -32.56 -3.59 20.80
CA ARG A 123 -33.56 -2.59 21.21
C ARG A 123 -34.31 -1.99 20.03
N GLU A 124 -33.64 -1.70 18.92
CA GLU A 124 -34.30 -1.22 17.70
C GLU A 124 -35.26 -2.27 17.13
N ASN A 125 -34.83 -3.54 17.11
CA ASN A 125 -35.68 -4.65 16.72
C ASN A 125 -36.90 -4.80 17.64
N TRP A 126 -36.73 -4.65 18.96
CA TRP A 126 -37.83 -4.66 19.92
C TRP A 126 -38.80 -3.47 19.72
N LEU A 127 -38.29 -2.25 19.53
CA LEU A 127 -39.11 -1.07 19.24
C LEU A 127 -39.93 -1.23 17.95
N ASN A 128 -39.34 -1.82 16.91
CA ASN A 128 -40.01 -2.08 15.64
C ASN A 128 -41.10 -3.18 15.73
N GLN A 129 -41.04 -4.04 16.75
CA GLN A 129 -41.99 -5.15 16.94
C GLN A 129 -43.22 -4.79 17.81
N ILE A 130 -43.18 -3.69 18.56
CA ILE A 130 -44.28 -3.29 19.45
C ILE A 130 -45.36 -2.51 18.67
N LYS A 131 -46.52 -3.12 18.49
CA LYS A 131 -47.69 -2.53 17.78
C LYS A 131 -48.65 -1.73 18.66
N ASP A 132 -48.49 -1.70 19.98
CA ASP A 132 -49.45 -1.08 20.90
C ASP A 132 -48.82 0.04 21.74
N PHE A 133 -49.27 1.28 21.50
CA PHE A 133 -48.62 2.53 21.89
C PHE A 133 -48.85 2.93 23.37
N PHE A 134 -49.75 2.24 24.09
CA PHE A 134 -50.36 2.75 25.33
C PHE A 134 -49.84 2.15 26.66
N SER A 135 -48.89 1.20 26.66
CA SER A 135 -48.41 0.53 27.89
C SER A 135 -46.96 0.82 28.28
N LEU A 136 -46.22 1.63 27.51
CA LEU A 136 -44.77 1.81 27.68
C LEU A 136 -44.38 3.13 28.36
N ASN A 137 -43.43 3.03 29.30
CA ASN A 137 -42.83 4.16 29.98
C ASN A 137 -41.76 4.83 29.08
N TRP A 138 -42.23 5.67 28.15
CA TRP A 138 -41.43 6.32 27.11
C TRP A 138 -40.22 7.12 27.66
N GLY A 139 -40.33 7.75 28.84
CA GLY A 139 -39.22 8.51 29.44
C GLY A 139 -37.98 7.65 29.74
N LYS A 140 -38.18 6.41 30.19
CA LYS A 140 -37.08 5.46 30.46
C LYS A 140 -36.48 4.93 29.16
N ALA A 141 -37.29 4.56 28.18
CA ALA A 141 -36.84 4.05 26.88
C ALA A 141 -36.04 5.10 26.07
N PHE A 142 -36.47 6.37 26.07
CA PHE A 142 -35.73 7.45 25.41
C PHE A 142 -34.44 7.83 26.15
N SER A 143 -34.44 7.85 27.49
CA SER A 143 -33.24 8.13 28.29
C SER A 143 -32.15 7.06 28.11
N GLU A 144 -32.52 5.78 28.06
CA GLU A 144 -31.59 4.67 27.87
C GLU A 144 -31.03 4.60 26.44
N LYS A 145 -31.82 5.02 25.43
CA LYS A 145 -31.33 5.16 24.04
C LYS A 145 -30.22 6.21 23.96
N THR A 146 -30.45 7.40 24.51
CA THR A 146 -29.42 8.46 24.53
C THR A 146 -28.14 8.01 25.24
N VAL A 147 -28.25 7.25 26.33
CA VAL A 147 -27.08 6.73 27.06
C VAL A 147 -26.27 5.74 26.21
N LEU A 148 -26.91 4.81 25.48
CA LEU A 148 -26.20 3.84 24.64
C LEU A 148 -25.49 4.47 23.44
N TYR A 149 -26.12 5.43 22.76
CA TYR A 149 -25.48 6.15 21.66
C TYR A 149 -24.34 7.07 22.14
N ASN A 150 -24.50 7.72 23.29
CA ASN A 150 -23.42 8.48 23.91
C ASN A 150 -22.25 7.56 24.32
N THR A 151 -22.56 6.35 24.82
CA THR A 151 -21.55 5.35 25.19
C THR A 151 -20.82 4.83 23.95
N LYS A 152 -21.54 4.55 22.85
CA LYS A 152 -20.96 4.20 21.54
C LYS A 152 -20.00 5.29 21.07
N SER A 153 -20.44 6.54 21.03
CA SER A 153 -19.62 7.68 20.62
C SER A 153 -18.36 7.87 21.50
N GLN A 154 -18.46 7.62 22.81
CA GLN A 154 -17.31 7.66 23.71
C GLN A 154 -16.33 6.51 23.48
N ILE A 155 -16.82 5.30 23.18
CA ILE A 155 -15.96 4.15 22.86
C ILE A 155 -15.27 4.38 21.51
N GLU A 156 -15.99 4.84 20.48
CA GLU A 156 -15.43 5.19 19.17
C GLU A 156 -14.35 6.27 19.29
N SER A 157 -14.61 7.35 20.02
CA SER A 157 -13.61 8.39 20.29
C SER A 157 -12.40 7.84 21.06
N GLY A 158 -12.60 6.87 21.96
CA GLY A 158 -11.52 6.22 22.69
C GLY A 158 -10.68 5.28 21.82
N ILE A 159 -11.30 4.55 20.89
CA ILE A 159 -10.59 3.75 19.88
C ILE A 159 -9.75 4.66 18.99
N GLN A 160 -10.32 5.78 18.54
CA GLN A 160 -9.61 6.76 17.73
C GLN A 160 -8.38 7.35 18.45
N ASP A 161 -8.49 7.72 19.73
CA ASP A 161 -7.35 8.19 20.53
C ASP A 161 -6.25 7.11 20.70
N LEU A 162 -6.64 5.84 20.84
CA LEU A 162 -5.69 4.72 20.89
C LEU A 162 -5.01 4.49 19.54
N ASP A 163 -5.74 4.59 18.44
CA ASP A 163 -5.21 4.50 17.09
C ASP A 163 -4.22 5.62 16.78
N ASP A 164 -4.52 6.85 17.20
CA ASP A 164 -3.63 8.00 17.06
C ASP A 164 -2.33 7.77 17.85
N LYS A 165 -2.41 7.28 19.10
CA LYS A 165 -1.23 6.97 19.92
C LYS A 165 -0.37 5.85 19.34
N ILE A 166 -1.01 4.76 18.89
CA ILE A 166 -0.33 3.62 18.25
C ILE A 166 0.40 4.10 17.00
N GLU A 167 -0.26 4.87 16.15
CA GLU A 167 0.32 5.41 14.93
C GLU A 167 1.55 6.28 15.23
N LYS A 168 1.40 7.26 16.12
CA LYS A 168 2.49 8.21 16.38
C LYS A 168 3.70 7.51 17.00
N LEU A 169 3.47 6.47 17.79
CA LEU A 169 4.52 5.61 18.32
C LEU A 169 5.19 4.76 17.23
N GLU A 170 4.42 4.10 16.37
CA GLU A 170 4.97 3.28 15.27
C GLU A 170 5.74 4.12 14.24
N PHE A 171 5.24 5.32 13.93
CA PHE A 171 5.94 6.29 13.10
C PHE A 171 7.27 6.73 13.72
N PHE A 172 7.25 7.11 15.01
CA PHE A 172 8.47 7.48 15.72
C PHE A 172 9.51 6.36 15.61
N VAL A 173 9.10 5.10 15.83
CA VAL A 173 9.99 3.92 15.77
C VAL A 173 10.56 3.71 14.37
N SER A 174 9.75 3.82 13.31
CA SER A 174 10.24 3.67 11.94
C SER A 174 11.26 4.73 11.59
N GLU A 175 11.01 5.99 12.00
CA GLU A 175 11.91 7.10 11.72
C GLU A 175 13.24 7.00 12.47
N VAL A 176 13.24 6.64 13.76
CA VAL A 176 14.48 6.64 14.56
C VAL A 176 15.37 5.43 14.31
N SER A 177 14.82 4.35 13.73
CA SER A 177 15.58 3.11 13.48
C SER A 177 16.69 3.23 12.44
N GLN A 178 16.61 4.26 11.60
CA GLN A 178 17.56 4.55 10.51
C GLN A 178 18.66 5.55 10.92
N TYR A 179 18.51 6.28 12.03
CA TYR A 179 19.44 7.35 12.40
C TYR A 179 20.72 6.82 13.07
N PHE A 180 21.80 7.58 12.87
CA PHE A 180 23.09 7.55 13.57
C PHE A 180 24.00 6.34 13.33
N SER A 181 23.50 5.24 12.76
CA SER A 181 24.22 3.96 12.75
C SER A 181 25.60 4.04 12.05
N ASP A 182 25.63 4.62 10.86
CA ASP A 182 26.84 4.79 10.04
C ASP A 182 27.80 5.84 10.63
N SER A 183 27.26 6.96 11.11
CA SER A 183 28.04 8.01 11.75
C SER A 183 28.67 7.52 13.07
N LEU A 184 27.97 6.69 13.86
CA LEU A 184 28.53 6.05 15.05
C LEU A 184 29.62 5.03 14.72
N GLU A 185 29.55 4.35 13.57
CA GLU A 185 30.63 3.49 13.08
C GLU A 185 31.90 4.31 12.80
N VAL A 186 31.75 5.47 12.14
CA VAL A 186 32.87 6.41 11.91
C VAL A 186 33.49 6.88 13.23
N LEU A 187 32.68 7.24 14.23
CA LEU A 187 33.16 7.64 15.56
C LEU A 187 33.92 6.50 16.26
N SER A 188 33.40 5.27 16.19
CA SER A 188 34.05 4.08 16.76
C SER A 188 35.41 3.80 16.12
N LEU A 189 35.48 3.90 14.79
CA LEU A 189 36.74 3.77 14.04
C LEU A 189 37.72 4.91 14.34
N ALA A 190 37.24 6.13 14.60
CA ALA A 190 38.09 7.24 15.02
C ALA A 190 38.70 7.02 16.42
N ILE A 191 37.94 6.48 17.37
CA ILE A 191 38.45 6.10 18.70
C ILE A 191 39.49 4.98 18.59
N GLN A 192 39.22 3.97 17.76
CA GLN A 192 40.19 2.93 17.44
C GLN A 192 41.47 3.56 16.86
N GLY A 193 41.32 4.45 15.87
CA GLY A 193 42.42 5.14 15.23
C GLY A 193 43.28 5.94 16.19
N ALA A 194 42.67 6.75 17.07
CA ALA A 194 43.40 7.52 18.08
C ALA A 194 44.22 6.61 19.01
N THR A 195 43.65 5.47 19.43
CA THR A 195 44.34 4.48 20.26
C THR A 195 45.54 3.85 19.55
N GLN A 196 45.41 3.55 18.26
CA GLN A 196 46.47 2.95 17.46
C GLN A 196 47.58 3.96 17.12
N LEU A 197 47.21 5.19 16.75
CA LEU A 197 48.14 6.30 16.49
C LEU A 197 49.01 6.61 17.71
N SER A 198 48.46 6.47 18.94
CA SER A 198 49.22 6.69 20.18
C SER A 198 50.43 5.75 20.36
N LYS A 199 50.48 4.65 19.60
CA LYS A 199 51.52 3.61 19.67
C LYS A 199 52.56 3.73 18.55
N ILE A 200 52.37 4.65 17.60
CA ILE A 200 53.32 4.85 16.51
C ILE A 200 54.62 5.42 17.06
N ILE A 201 55.74 4.84 16.62
CA ILE A 201 57.09 5.28 16.96
C ILE A 201 57.70 5.92 15.72
N VAL A 202 58.32 7.09 15.88
CA VAL A 202 59.08 7.78 14.84
C VAL A 202 60.56 7.66 15.18
N ASP A 203 61.38 7.20 14.24
CA ASP A 203 62.83 7.12 14.43
C ASP A 203 63.55 8.45 14.13
N SER A 204 64.87 8.47 14.36
CA SER A 204 65.73 9.62 14.05
C SER A 204 65.90 9.89 12.55
N ASP A 205 65.59 8.90 11.71
CA ASP A 205 65.75 8.96 10.25
C ASP A 205 64.47 9.44 9.55
N GLY A 206 63.40 9.70 10.29
CA GLY A 206 62.14 10.20 9.75
C GLY A 206 61.24 9.12 9.17
N ASN A 207 61.31 7.89 9.69
CA ASN A 207 60.36 6.83 9.39
C ASN A 207 59.39 6.69 10.57
N TYR A 208 58.10 6.48 10.27
CA TYR A 208 57.11 6.07 11.27
C TYR A 208 56.84 4.58 11.13
N TYR A 209 56.93 3.85 12.24
CA TYR A 209 56.73 2.41 12.27
C TYR A 209 55.38 2.08 12.90
N ALA A 210 54.59 1.31 12.16
CA ALA A 210 53.33 0.74 12.61
C ALA A 210 53.47 -0.74 13.01
N ASP A 211 54.69 -1.21 13.32
CA ASP A 211 54.93 -2.61 13.67
C ASP A 211 54.14 -3.00 14.92
N GLY A 212 53.15 -3.87 14.75
CA GLY A 212 52.21 -4.28 15.81
C GLY A 212 51.02 -3.34 16.03
N VAL A 213 50.86 -2.30 15.19
CA VAL A 213 49.75 -1.34 15.20
C VAL A 213 48.77 -1.70 14.08
N ASP A 214 47.51 -1.94 14.42
CA ASP A 214 46.46 -2.21 13.42
C ASP A 214 46.04 -0.89 12.76
N MET A 215 46.34 -0.72 11.47
CA MET A 215 45.96 0.44 10.67
C MET A 215 44.78 0.17 9.73
N SER A 216 44.13 -1.00 9.83
CA SER A 216 42.98 -1.35 8.98
C SER A 216 41.78 -0.41 9.15
N TRP A 217 41.68 0.23 10.32
CA TRP A 217 40.67 1.24 10.62
C TRP A 217 40.67 2.40 9.62
N VAL A 218 41.83 2.79 9.06
CA VAL A 218 41.94 3.89 8.10
C VAL A 218 41.14 3.59 6.84
N GLN A 219 41.27 2.36 6.32
CA GLN A 219 40.54 1.95 5.12
C GLN A 219 39.06 1.74 5.45
N LYS A 220 38.74 1.07 6.57
CA LYS A 220 37.35 0.88 7.02
C LYS A 220 36.63 2.23 7.16
N MET A 221 37.26 3.23 7.76
CA MET A 221 36.67 4.56 7.95
C MET A 221 36.43 5.28 6.63
N LYS A 222 37.29 5.07 5.62
CA LYS A 222 37.07 5.59 4.26
C LYS A 222 35.90 4.90 3.57
N ASP A 223 35.72 3.61 3.81
CA ASP A 223 34.70 2.78 3.16
C ASP A 223 33.30 2.96 3.75
N VAL A 224 33.16 3.47 4.99
CA VAL A 224 31.84 3.83 5.55
C VAL A 224 31.20 4.92 4.69
N LYS A 225 30.06 4.60 4.06
CA LYS A 225 29.23 5.56 3.35
C LYS A 225 28.31 6.22 4.37
N ILE A 226 28.34 7.55 4.45
CA ILE A 226 27.45 8.33 5.31
C ILE A 226 26.19 8.64 4.49
N GLU A 227 25.03 8.18 4.95
CA GLU A 227 23.72 8.37 4.33
C GLU A 227 22.83 9.22 5.24
N SER A 228 22.61 10.49 4.86
CA SER A 228 21.83 11.40 5.71
C SER A 228 20.32 11.16 5.60
N HIS A 229 19.68 10.87 6.74
CA HIS A 229 18.23 10.75 6.83
C HIS A 229 17.57 12.04 7.32
N LYS A 230 16.64 12.58 6.52
CA LYS A 230 15.94 13.85 6.80
C LYS A 230 14.44 13.65 6.97
N LEU A 231 13.92 14.13 8.10
CA LEU A 231 12.50 14.33 8.32
C LEU A 231 12.21 15.84 8.39
N ASP A 232 11.44 16.36 7.43
CA ASP A 232 11.00 17.74 7.45
C ASP A 232 10.02 17.99 8.60
N LYS A 233 10.17 19.13 9.29
CA LYS A 233 9.38 19.52 10.47
C LYS A 233 7.86 19.57 10.21
N ASP A 234 7.47 19.79 8.96
CA ASP A 234 6.08 19.94 8.53
C ASP A 234 5.46 18.62 8.05
N ILE A 235 6.22 17.51 8.06
CA ILE A 235 5.68 16.16 7.81
C ILE A 235 4.97 15.70 9.09
N SER A 236 3.73 16.10 9.24
CA SER A 236 2.79 15.38 10.10
C SER A 236 2.40 14.10 9.37
N VAL A 237 2.46 12.93 10.03
CA VAL A 237 1.72 11.75 9.52
C VAL A 237 0.25 12.14 9.46
N THR A 238 -0.19 12.52 8.27
CA THR A 238 -1.57 12.87 8.00
C THR A 238 -2.33 11.59 7.69
N GLN A 239 -3.65 11.58 7.88
CA GLN A 239 -4.49 10.50 7.37
C GLN A 239 -4.21 10.22 5.87
N ALA A 240 -3.80 11.23 5.09
CA ALA A 240 -3.44 11.06 3.69
C ALA A 240 -2.15 10.26 3.48
N GLU A 241 -1.18 10.31 4.40
CA GLU A 241 0.05 9.51 4.34
C GLU A 241 -0.19 8.07 4.81
N LYS A 242 -1.04 7.87 5.82
CA LYS A 242 -1.57 6.53 6.17
C LYS A 242 -2.33 5.91 5.00
N ASP A 243 -3.26 6.65 4.43
CA ASP A 243 -4.09 6.21 3.30
C ASP A 243 -3.19 5.88 2.10
N LYS A 244 -2.17 6.71 1.84
CA LYS A 244 -1.13 6.41 0.84
C LYS A 244 -0.41 5.11 1.16
N LYS A 245 0.16 4.98 2.36
CA LYS A 245 0.96 3.82 2.76
C LYS A 245 0.14 2.55 2.63
N LYS A 246 -1.08 2.53 3.18
CA LYS A 246 -2.03 1.41 3.10
C LYS A 246 -2.32 1.00 1.66
N ILE A 247 -2.65 1.95 0.79
CA ILE A 247 -2.97 1.65 -0.60
C ILE A 247 -1.72 1.18 -1.37
N VAL A 248 -0.57 1.81 -1.14
CA VAL A 248 0.69 1.41 -1.79
C VAL A 248 1.15 0.02 -1.32
N GLU A 249 1.05 -0.27 -0.02
CA GLU A 249 1.35 -1.58 0.55
C GLU A 249 0.39 -2.65 0.03
N ASP A 250 -0.91 -2.36 -0.10
CA ASP A 250 -1.87 -3.26 -0.76
C ASP A 250 -1.44 -3.55 -2.21
N LEU A 251 -1.17 -2.51 -3.00
CA LEU A 251 -0.76 -2.69 -4.40
C LEU A 251 0.50 -3.54 -4.55
N ILE A 252 1.47 -3.37 -3.64
CA ILE A 252 2.70 -4.17 -3.61
C ILE A 252 2.41 -5.61 -3.18
N SER A 253 1.72 -5.80 -2.06
CA SER A 253 1.53 -7.12 -1.44
C SER A 253 0.52 -7.99 -2.21
N SER A 254 -0.59 -7.42 -2.67
CA SER A 254 -1.67 -8.17 -3.31
C SER A 254 -1.33 -8.57 -4.74
N TYR A 255 -0.61 -7.70 -5.47
CA TYR A 255 -0.33 -7.89 -6.89
C TYR A 255 1.15 -8.11 -7.19
N ASN A 256 2.02 -8.11 -6.17
CA ASN A 256 3.47 -8.22 -6.31
C ASN A 256 4.09 -7.13 -7.22
N LEU A 257 3.58 -5.91 -7.09
CA LEU A 257 4.10 -4.75 -7.83
C LEU A 257 5.36 -4.18 -7.18
N ASP A 258 6.25 -3.62 -7.99
CA ASP A 258 7.32 -2.79 -7.47
C ASP A 258 6.79 -1.46 -6.93
N GLU A 259 7.50 -0.90 -5.95
CA GLU A 259 7.11 0.34 -5.28
C GLU A 259 6.91 1.52 -6.26
N SER A 260 7.68 1.59 -7.35
CA SER A 260 7.55 2.68 -8.32
C SER A 260 6.24 2.57 -9.10
N THR A 261 5.83 1.37 -9.50
CA THR A 261 4.54 1.13 -10.14
C THR A 261 3.38 1.39 -9.18
N ALA A 262 3.47 0.92 -7.93
CA ALA A 262 2.45 1.13 -6.91
C ALA A 262 2.23 2.64 -6.61
N ASN A 263 3.30 3.41 -6.47
CA ASN A 263 3.20 4.87 -6.28
C ASN A 263 2.57 5.59 -7.49
N VAL A 264 2.83 5.13 -8.72
CA VAL A 264 2.22 5.70 -9.92
C VAL A 264 0.71 5.39 -9.98
N LEU A 265 0.31 4.18 -9.62
CA LEU A 265 -1.11 3.80 -9.51
C LEU A 265 -1.83 4.61 -8.43
N TYR A 266 -1.21 4.80 -7.27
CA TYR A 266 -1.73 5.68 -6.22
C TYR A 266 -1.90 7.12 -6.73
N LYS A 267 -0.89 7.67 -7.44
CA LYS A 267 -0.98 9.01 -8.03
C LYS A 267 -2.14 9.15 -9.01
N LEU A 268 -2.39 8.12 -9.84
CA LEU A 268 -3.55 8.08 -10.72
C LEU A 268 -4.87 8.11 -9.93
N GLN A 269 -5.00 7.30 -8.87
CA GLN A 269 -6.17 7.32 -7.99
C GLN A 269 -6.42 8.71 -7.42
N GLN A 270 -5.37 9.40 -6.93
CA GLN A 270 -5.50 10.77 -6.41
C GLN A 270 -5.93 11.78 -7.49
N GLY A 271 -5.41 11.66 -8.70
CA GLY A 271 -5.84 12.47 -9.84
C GLY A 271 -7.32 12.28 -10.18
N ILE A 272 -7.78 11.03 -10.16
CA ILE A 272 -9.18 10.67 -10.39
C ILE A 272 -10.08 11.21 -9.27
N LEU A 273 -9.72 11.01 -7.99
CA LEU A 273 -10.50 11.52 -6.86
C LEU A 273 -10.61 13.06 -6.87
N LYS A 274 -9.53 13.75 -7.25
CA LYS A 274 -9.55 15.21 -7.41
C LYS A 274 -10.55 15.64 -8.47
N LYS A 275 -10.55 14.99 -9.63
CA LYS A 275 -11.50 15.27 -10.72
C LYS A 275 -12.93 14.90 -10.32
N ALA A 276 -13.12 13.75 -9.69
CA ALA A 276 -14.39 13.28 -9.16
C ALA A 276 -15.04 14.29 -8.21
N LYS A 277 -14.25 14.88 -7.30
CA LYS A 277 -14.71 15.95 -6.41
C LYS A 277 -15.12 17.23 -7.16
N GLN A 278 -14.41 17.57 -8.24
CA GLN A 278 -14.70 18.77 -9.04
C GLN A 278 -15.98 18.60 -9.88
N GLU A 279 -16.20 17.41 -10.42
CA GLU A 279 -17.29 17.11 -11.35
C GLU A 279 -18.49 16.42 -10.69
N GLY A 280 -18.40 16.06 -9.40
CA GLY A 280 -19.48 15.40 -8.67
C GLY A 280 -19.71 13.95 -9.11
N TRP A 281 -18.64 13.19 -9.35
CA TRP A 281 -18.74 11.79 -9.78
C TRP A 281 -19.25 10.87 -8.66
N THR A 282 -19.98 9.82 -9.04
CA THR A 282 -20.36 8.72 -8.14
C THR A 282 -19.20 7.74 -7.94
N ASN A 283 -19.34 6.83 -6.97
CA ASN A 283 -18.36 5.77 -6.73
C ASN A 283 -18.17 4.92 -7.99
N GLU A 284 -19.25 4.54 -8.67
CA GLU A 284 -19.21 3.76 -9.91
C GLU A 284 -18.39 4.45 -11.00
N LYS A 285 -18.50 5.78 -11.15
CA LYS A 285 -17.71 6.52 -12.16
C LYS A 285 -16.23 6.59 -11.79
N VAL A 286 -15.90 6.76 -10.52
CA VAL A 286 -14.50 6.70 -10.03
C VAL A 286 -13.89 5.33 -10.27
N ILE A 287 -14.61 4.29 -9.89
CA ILE A 287 -14.22 2.89 -10.05
C ILE A 287 -14.04 2.58 -11.54
N TYR A 288 -15.01 2.93 -12.38
CA TYR A 288 -14.93 2.75 -13.83
C TYR A 288 -13.70 3.41 -14.43
N GLU A 289 -13.48 4.69 -14.13
CA GLU A 289 -12.39 5.47 -14.70
C GLU A 289 -11.03 4.90 -14.33
N TYR A 290 -10.82 4.53 -13.06
CA TYR A 290 -9.57 3.93 -12.63
C TYR A 290 -9.34 2.58 -13.31
N ASN A 291 -10.33 1.69 -13.23
CA ASN A 291 -10.18 0.32 -13.68
C ASN A 291 -10.06 0.19 -15.20
N ARG A 292 -10.80 0.99 -15.99
CA ARG A 292 -10.65 0.98 -17.45
C ARG A 292 -9.24 1.44 -17.89
N LEU A 293 -8.64 2.39 -17.17
CA LEU A 293 -7.30 2.89 -17.47
C LEU A 293 -6.24 1.86 -17.08
N VAL A 294 -6.37 1.22 -15.92
CA VAL A 294 -5.49 0.14 -15.45
C VAL A 294 -5.54 -1.09 -16.36
N ALA A 295 -6.71 -1.47 -16.86
CA ALA A 295 -6.84 -2.61 -17.78
C ALA A 295 -6.31 -2.34 -19.20
N SER A 296 -6.19 -1.06 -19.60
CA SER A 296 -5.89 -0.66 -20.99
C SER A 296 -4.55 -1.19 -21.57
N PRO A 297 -3.42 -1.24 -20.83
CA PRO A 297 -2.16 -1.77 -21.37
C PRO A 297 -2.25 -3.22 -21.86
N VAL A 298 -3.11 -4.03 -21.24
CA VAL A 298 -3.28 -5.46 -21.53
C VAL A 298 -4.45 -5.70 -22.48
N TYR A 299 -5.63 -5.16 -22.14
CA TYR A 299 -6.90 -5.47 -22.81
C TYR A 299 -7.29 -4.45 -23.89
N GLY A 300 -6.63 -3.30 -23.94
CA GLY A 300 -6.96 -2.17 -24.83
C GLY A 300 -6.96 -2.47 -26.32
N VAL A 301 -6.23 -3.48 -26.78
CA VAL A 301 -6.17 -3.87 -28.20
C VAL A 301 -7.36 -4.70 -28.68
N ARG A 302 -8.12 -5.29 -27.75
CA ARG A 302 -9.24 -6.17 -28.09
C ARG A 302 -10.52 -5.35 -28.19
N ALA A 303 -11.08 -5.25 -29.39
CA ALA A 303 -12.29 -4.47 -29.65
C ALA A 303 -13.50 -4.89 -28.78
N THR A 304 -13.59 -6.16 -28.38
CA THR A 304 -14.61 -6.66 -27.46
C THR A 304 -14.52 -5.99 -26.09
N TRP A 305 -13.33 -5.97 -25.49
CA TRP A 305 -13.08 -5.33 -24.20
C TRP A 305 -13.17 -3.81 -24.25
N ARG A 306 -12.76 -3.19 -25.37
CA ARG A 306 -13.03 -1.76 -25.59
C ARG A 306 -14.53 -1.46 -25.57
N GLY A 307 -15.33 -2.33 -26.17
CA GLY A 307 -16.79 -2.18 -26.20
C GLY A 307 -17.47 -2.42 -24.85
N LEU A 308 -16.98 -3.40 -24.08
CA LEU A 308 -17.60 -3.81 -22.82
C LEU A 308 -17.15 -2.94 -21.63
N ALA A 309 -15.85 -2.65 -21.52
CA ALA A 309 -15.26 -2.01 -20.35
C ALA A 309 -14.66 -0.61 -20.65
N GLY A 310 -14.75 -0.12 -21.88
CA GLY A 310 -14.26 1.23 -22.24
C GLY A 310 -12.75 1.41 -22.12
N VAL A 311 -11.99 0.31 -22.20
CA VAL A 311 -10.53 0.36 -22.23
C VAL A 311 -10.02 1.07 -23.50
N VAL A 312 -8.85 1.69 -23.39
CA VAL A 312 -8.25 2.53 -24.42
C VAL A 312 -7.16 1.75 -25.16
N ASP A 313 -7.03 1.92 -26.47
CA ASP A 313 -6.02 1.23 -27.27
C ASP A 313 -4.61 1.77 -27.01
N ALA A 314 -3.98 1.25 -25.96
CA ALA A 314 -2.65 1.66 -25.50
C ALA A 314 -1.50 1.26 -26.44
N LYS A 315 -1.74 0.41 -27.44
CA LYS A 315 -0.68 -0.09 -28.35
C LYS A 315 -0.71 0.61 -29.70
N ASN A 316 -1.89 0.95 -30.20
CA ASN A 316 -2.04 1.50 -31.55
C ASN A 316 -2.32 3.01 -31.56
N THR A 317 -2.67 3.62 -30.43
CA THR A 317 -2.90 5.08 -30.32
C THR A 317 -2.14 5.68 -29.14
N SER A 318 -2.04 7.02 -29.10
CA SER A 318 -1.52 7.77 -27.95
C SER A 318 -2.59 8.10 -26.91
N ASP A 319 -3.85 7.69 -27.14
CA ASP A 319 -4.99 8.19 -26.36
C ASP A 319 -4.85 7.88 -24.86
N LEU A 320 -4.31 6.71 -24.49
CA LEU A 320 -4.07 6.39 -23.08
C LEU A 320 -3.00 7.32 -22.47
N ASP A 321 -1.92 7.57 -23.19
CA ASP A 321 -0.84 8.45 -22.76
C ASP A 321 -1.37 9.88 -22.61
N ASP A 322 -2.17 10.35 -23.58
CA ASP A 322 -2.81 11.66 -23.56
C ASP A 322 -3.77 11.82 -22.38
N ILE A 323 -4.55 10.80 -22.04
CA ILE A 323 -5.43 10.83 -20.86
C ILE A 323 -4.59 10.90 -19.58
N LEU A 324 -3.62 10.00 -19.40
CA LEU A 324 -2.80 9.93 -18.19
C LEU A 324 -1.99 11.22 -17.96
N ILE A 325 -1.42 11.79 -19.02
CA ILE A 325 -0.61 13.01 -18.95
C ILE A 325 -1.51 14.24 -18.81
N ASN A 326 -2.42 14.47 -19.75
CA ASN A 326 -3.11 15.75 -19.86
C ASN A 326 -4.30 15.86 -18.89
N THR A 327 -4.92 14.74 -18.52
CA THR A 327 -6.07 14.74 -17.58
C THR A 327 -5.61 14.52 -16.15
N TYR A 328 -4.71 13.55 -15.93
CA TYR A 328 -4.32 13.13 -14.58
C TYR A 328 -2.91 13.57 -14.16
N SER A 329 -2.24 14.37 -15.00
CA SER A 329 -0.95 15.01 -14.67
C SER A 329 0.16 14.02 -14.31
N LEU A 330 0.15 12.82 -14.92
CA LEU A 330 1.31 11.93 -14.90
C LEU A 330 2.39 12.48 -15.85
N SER A 331 3.65 12.33 -15.47
CA SER A 331 4.78 12.59 -16.37
C SER A 331 4.95 11.46 -17.38
N GLU A 332 5.63 11.72 -18.51
CA GLU A 332 5.95 10.69 -19.50
C GLU A 332 6.72 9.50 -18.89
N ARG A 333 7.58 9.76 -17.90
CA ARG A 333 8.31 8.71 -17.19
C ARG A 333 7.37 7.84 -16.36
N GLU A 334 6.44 8.45 -15.63
CA GLU A 334 5.44 7.74 -14.84
C GLU A 334 4.50 6.92 -15.74
N VAL A 335 4.10 7.43 -16.91
CA VAL A 335 3.30 6.67 -17.88
C VAL A 335 4.03 5.43 -18.40
N LYS A 336 5.35 5.52 -18.63
CA LYS A 336 6.16 4.35 -19.01
C LYS A 336 6.22 3.32 -17.88
N ILE A 337 6.38 3.77 -16.62
CA ILE A 337 6.36 2.91 -15.44
C ILE A 337 4.99 2.23 -15.31
N PHE A 338 3.90 2.98 -15.38
CA PHE A 338 2.52 2.48 -15.34
C PHE A 338 2.28 1.36 -16.35
N LYS A 339 2.53 1.62 -17.65
CA LYS A 339 2.26 0.63 -18.71
C LYS A 339 3.12 -0.61 -18.56
N ARG A 340 4.40 -0.44 -18.21
CA ARG A 340 5.35 -1.54 -18.04
C ARG A 340 5.00 -2.39 -16.83
N GLY A 341 4.81 -1.77 -15.68
CA GLY A 341 4.51 -2.46 -14.42
C GLY A 341 3.25 -3.31 -14.54
N ILE A 342 2.16 -2.77 -15.11
CA ILE A 342 0.92 -3.54 -15.36
C ILE A 342 1.16 -4.70 -16.34
N THR A 343 1.88 -4.44 -17.45
CA THR A 343 2.13 -5.48 -18.47
C THR A 343 3.05 -6.59 -17.96
N ASP A 344 4.01 -6.25 -17.10
CA ASP A 344 4.93 -7.22 -16.50
C ASP A 344 4.22 -8.01 -15.39
N GLN A 345 3.37 -7.36 -14.57
CA GLN A 345 2.54 -8.03 -13.57
C GLN A 345 1.59 -9.06 -14.22
N TYR A 346 0.91 -8.69 -15.32
CA TYR A 346 0.05 -9.60 -16.09
C TYR A 346 0.78 -10.85 -16.63
N LYS A 347 2.08 -10.76 -16.93
CA LYS A 347 2.84 -11.89 -17.49
C LYS A 347 3.39 -12.85 -16.44
N TYR A 348 3.62 -12.35 -15.23
CA TYR A 348 4.32 -13.06 -14.16
C TYR A 348 3.48 -13.03 -12.88
N ASN A 349 2.14 -12.98 -13.01
CA ASN A 349 1.24 -12.99 -11.86
C ASN A 349 1.48 -14.29 -11.04
N TYR A 350 1.38 -14.20 -9.72
CA TYR A 350 1.66 -15.33 -8.81
C TYR A 350 0.49 -15.65 -7.89
N SER A 351 -0.23 -14.62 -7.44
CA SER A 351 -1.35 -14.73 -6.49
C SER A 351 -2.65 -14.15 -7.05
N LYS A 352 -2.57 -13.04 -7.81
CA LYS A 352 -3.69 -12.29 -8.36
C LYS A 352 -3.24 -11.48 -9.57
N ASP A 353 -4.14 -11.24 -10.53
CA ASP A 353 -3.89 -10.43 -11.72
C ASP A 353 -4.63 -9.09 -11.67
N LEU A 354 -3.87 -8.00 -11.64
CA LEU A 354 -4.41 -6.64 -11.52
C LEU A 354 -5.16 -6.20 -12.77
N ALA A 355 -4.63 -6.49 -13.96
CA ALA A 355 -5.25 -6.05 -15.21
C ALA A 355 -6.52 -6.83 -15.49
N HIS A 356 -6.53 -8.12 -15.11
CA HIS A 356 -7.68 -9.00 -15.18
C HIS A 356 -8.78 -8.54 -14.22
N GLU A 357 -8.48 -8.32 -12.94
CA GLU A 357 -9.48 -7.77 -12.00
C GLU A 357 -9.99 -6.40 -12.44
N ALA A 358 -9.11 -5.52 -12.92
CA ALA A 358 -9.52 -4.19 -13.38
C ALA A 358 -10.45 -4.25 -14.60
N ILE A 359 -10.23 -5.15 -15.57
CA ILE A 359 -11.13 -5.24 -16.73
C ILE A 359 -12.54 -5.67 -16.31
N GLN A 360 -12.63 -6.58 -15.34
CA GLN A 360 -13.89 -7.05 -14.77
C GLN A 360 -14.61 -5.93 -14.03
N ILE A 361 -13.95 -5.29 -13.07
CA ILE A 361 -14.54 -4.19 -12.28
C ILE A 361 -15.02 -3.05 -13.20
N ALA A 362 -14.25 -2.70 -14.23
CA ALA A 362 -14.68 -1.70 -15.20
C ALA A 362 -15.96 -2.13 -15.95
N SER A 363 -16.08 -3.41 -16.33
CA SER A 363 -17.30 -3.92 -16.97
C SER A 363 -18.52 -3.90 -16.05
N PHE A 364 -18.35 -4.19 -14.75
CA PHE A 364 -19.46 -4.26 -13.78
C PHE A 364 -20.17 -2.92 -13.60
N THR A 365 -19.46 -1.82 -13.83
CA THR A 365 -20.02 -0.46 -13.68
C THR A 365 -21.03 -0.11 -14.74
N GLU A 366 -21.02 -0.80 -15.89
CA GLU A 366 -21.89 -0.48 -17.02
C GLU A 366 -21.76 1.01 -17.46
N LEU A 367 -20.59 1.64 -17.31
CA LEU A 367 -20.40 3.07 -17.66
C LEU A 367 -19.71 3.29 -19.00
N SER A 368 -19.21 2.23 -19.64
CA SER A 368 -18.60 2.29 -20.98
C SER A 368 -19.57 2.71 -22.09
N TRP A 369 -20.87 2.71 -21.81
CA TRP A 369 -21.92 2.94 -22.79
C TRP A 369 -22.11 4.41 -23.21
N GLY A 370 -21.85 5.37 -22.30
CA GLY A 370 -22.19 6.79 -22.46
C GLY A 370 -21.24 7.59 -23.36
N ASP A 371 -20.02 7.07 -23.60
CA ASP A 371 -18.93 7.77 -24.30
C ASP A 371 -18.72 7.24 -25.75
N ARG A 372 -19.70 6.51 -26.31
CA ARG A 372 -19.54 5.82 -27.60
C ARG A 372 -19.61 6.75 -28.81
N ASP A 373 -18.56 6.72 -29.62
CA ASP A 373 -18.55 7.29 -30.97
C ASP A 373 -19.13 6.28 -31.99
N LEU A 374 -20.44 6.38 -32.23
CA LEU A 374 -21.15 5.52 -33.17
C LEU A 374 -20.79 5.76 -34.64
N SER A 375 -19.93 6.74 -34.94
CA SER A 375 -19.43 7.00 -36.30
C SER A 375 -18.30 6.05 -36.72
N LYS A 376 -17.69 5.30 -35.78
CA LYS A 376 -16.59 4.36 -36.05
C LYS A 376 -17.09 2.90 -36.07
N LEU A 377 -16.54 2.08 -36.97
CA LEU A 377 -16.85 0.65 -37.08
C LEU A 377 -16.62 -0.11 -35.75
N ASP A 378 -15.61 0.30 -34.98
CA ASP A 378 -15.33 -0.26 -33.65
C ASP A 378 -16.43 0.09 -32.63
N GLY A 379 -16.99 1.31 -32.69
CA GLY A 379 -18.15 1.70 -31.87
C GLY A 379 -19.39 0.89 -32.22
N TRP A 380 -19.59 0.58 -33.51
CA TRP A 380 -20.70 -0.26 -33.98
C TRP A 380 -20.55 -1.74 -33.59
N LYS A 381 -19.32 -2.29 -33.61
CA LYS A 381 -19.01 -3.63 -33.11
C LYS A 381 -19.22 -3.74 -31.60
N GLY A 382 -18.81 -2.72 -30.83
CA GLY A 382 -19.05 -2.66 -29.38
C GLY A 382 -20.53 -2.58 -29.01
N LEU A 383 -21.34 -1.83 -29.79
CA LEU A 383 -22.80 -1.81 -29.65
C LEU A 383 -23.44 -3.17 -30.00
N SER A 384 -22.93 -3.85 -31.03
CA SER A 384 -23.44 -5.17 -31.45
C SER A 384 -23.14 -6.27 -30.44
N ALA A 385 -21.94 -6.26 -29.84
CA ALA A 385 -21.59 -7.17 -28.75
C ALA A 385 -22.50 -6.95 -27.52
N HIS A 386 -22.84 -5.69 -27.22
CA HIS A 386 -23.76 -5.33 -26.14
C HIS A 386 -25.22 -5.72 -26.42
N ILE A 387 -25.75 -5.53 -27.63
CA ILE A 387 -27.12 -5.97 -27.95
C ILE A 387 -27.24 -7.49 -27.80
N ILE A 388 -26.18 -8.23 -28.13
CA ILE A 388 -26.13 -9.68 -27.97
C ILE A 388 -25.96 -10.07 -26.49
N SER A 389 -25.14 -9.33 -25.71
CA SER A 389 -24.98 -9.55 -24.27
C SER A 389 -26.27 -9.17 -23.51
N THR A 390 -26.82 -7.96 -23.64
CA THR A 390 -27.99 -7.51 -22.85
C THR A 390 -29.30 -8.22 -23.20
N ILE A 391 -29.51 -8.63 -24.46
CA ILE A 391 -30.73 -9.35 -24.87
C ILE A 391 -30.58 -10.87 -24.64
N GLY A 392 -29.35 -11.39 -24.61
CA GLY A 392 -29.05 -12.81 -24.43
C GLY A 392 -28.65 -13.24 -23.01
N ASN A 393 -28.10 -12.35 -22.19
CA ASN A 393 -27.49 -12.63 -20.88
C ASN A 393 -28.48 -12.46 -19.74
N SER A 394 -29.67 -13.02 -19.93
CA SER A 394 -30.57 -13.26 -18.82
C SER A 394 -30.75 -14.76 -18.65
N THR A 395 -30.32 -15.30 -17.51
CA THR A 395 -30.77 -16.63 -17.10
C THR A 395 -32.05 -16.49 -16.29
N ARG A 396 -32.94 -17.47 -16.38
CA ARG A 396 -34.13 -17.56 -15.52
C ARG A 396 -33.87 -18.52 -14.39
N ILE A 397 -33.81 -18.00 -13.16
CA ILE A 397 -33.82 -18.80 -11.94
C ILE A 397 -35.27 -18.83 -11.43
N GLY A 398 -36.01 -19.87 -11.82
CA GLY A 398 -37.47 -19.89 -11.64
C GLY A 398 -38.16 -18.80 -12.47
N ASP A 399 -38.94 -17.92 -11.83
CA ASP A 399 -39.62 -16.78 -12.47
C ASP A 399 -38.76 -15.50 -12.52
N LEU A 400 -37.55 -15.52 -11.93
CA LEU A 400 -36.68 -14.34 -11.81
C LEU A 400 -35.68 -14.27 -12.97
N SER A 401 -35.64 -13.13 -13.67
CA SER A 401 -34.63 -12.82 -14.68
C SER A 401 -33.38 -12.25 -14.02
N VAL A 402 -32.23 -12.91 -14.17
CA VAL A 402 -30.93 -12.48 -13.63
C VAL A 402 -30.05 -11.99 -14.76
N ASN A 403 -29.54 -10.76 -14.69
CA ASN A 403 -28.50 -10.28 -15.62
C ASN A 403 -27.19 -11.02 -15.32
N THR A 404 -26.65 -11.76 -16.31
CA THR A 404 -25.45 -12.58 -16.16
C THR A 404 -24.17 -11.93 -16.69
N GLU A 405 -24.25 -10.72 -17.26
CA GLU A 405 -23.09 -10.04 -17.89
C GLU A 405 -21.91 -9.87 -16.92
N LYS A 406 -22.17 -9.49 -15.66
CA LYS A 406 -21.17 -9.39 -14.59
C LYS A 406 -20.43 -10.70 -14.33
N TYR A 407 -21.13 -11.82 -14.39
CA TYR A 407 -20.54 -13.14 -14.09
C TYR A 407 -19.78 -13.67 -15.30
N GLU A 408 -20.30 -13.44 -16.50
CA GLU A 408 -19.67 -13.84 -17.75
C GLU A 408 -18.41 -13.04 -18.08
N SER A 409 -18.30 -11.80 -17.61
CA SER A 409 -17.06 -11.04 -17.71
C SER A 409 -16.02 -11.42 -16.65
N SER A 410 -16.36 -12.30 -15.69
CA SER A 410 -15.51 -12.79 -14.59
C SER A 410 -15.48 -14.34 -14.58
N PHE A 411 -15.61 -14.99 -13.40
CA PHE A 411 -15.39 -16.43 -13.21
C PHE A 411 -16.13 -17.32 -14.20
N LYS A 412 -17.37 -16.96 -14.57
CA LYS A 412 -18.14 -17.78 -15.50
C LYS A 412 -17.50 -17.80 -16.88
N GLY A 413 -17.02 -16.66 -17.37
CA GLY A 413 -16.36 -16.56 -18.67
C GLY A 413 -15.05 -17.34 -18.73
N ASP A 414 -14.30 -17.35 -17.63
CA ASP A 414 -13.03 -18.05 -17.54
C ASP A 414 -13.22 -19.57 -17.47
N ILE A 415 -14.17 -20.04 -16.67
CA ILE A 415 -14.62 -21.45 -16.68
C ILE A 415 -15.09 -21.85 -18.07
N ASP A 416 -15.97 -21.05 -18.69
CA ASP A 416 -16.56 -21.33 -19.99
C ASP A 416 -15.51 -21.35 -21.11
N SER A 417 -14.43 -20.58 -20.99
CA SER A 417 -13.34 -20.52 -21.98
C SER A 417 -12.20 -21.52 -21.73
N GLY A 418 -12.15 -22.12 -20.55
CA GLY A 418 -11.07 -23.02 -20.11
C GLY A 418 -9.72 -22.30 -19.96
N ARG A 419 -9.73 -20.99 -19.70
CA ARG A 419 -8.53 -20.15 -19.57
C ARG A 419 -8.50 -19.52 -18.18
N TYR A 420 -8.04 -20.31 -17.23
CA TYR A 420 -7.92 -19.90 -15.85
C TYR A 420 -6.71 -20.59 -15.20
N ASP A 421 -6.25 -20.01 -14.11
CA ASP A 421 -5.52 -20.67 -13.04
C ASP A 421 -6.04 -20.16 -11.68
N ASP A 422 -5.38 -20.56 -10.59
CA ASP A 422 -5.77 -20.11 -9.23
C ASP A 422 -5.67 -18.57 -9.06
N ALA A 423 -4.78 -17.90 -9.79
CA ALA A 423 -4.63 -16.44 -9.72
C ALA A 423 -5.78 -15.74 -10.47
N ASP A 424 -6.23 -16.29 -11.59
CA ASP A 424 -7.42 -15.83 -12.31
C ASP A 424 -8.67 -15.97 -11.41
N PHE A 425 -8.87 -17.14 -10.78
CA PHE A 425 -10.00 -17.34 -9.86
C PHE A 425 -9.94 -16.45 -8.61
N ASN A 426 -8.75 -16.13 -8.11
CA ASN A 426 -8.60 -15.12 -7.06
C ASN A 426 -9.07 -13.74 -7.56
N SER A 427 -8.64 -13.33 -8.76
CA SER A 427 -9.05 -12.06 -9.38
C SER A 427 -10.54 -11.99 -9.66
N ASP A 428 -11.17 -13.09 -10.08
CA ASP A 428 -12.62 -13.15 -10.33
C ASP A 428 -13.47 -12.90 -9.09
N LEU A 429 -13.20 -13.65 -8.03
CA LEU A 429 -13.97 -13.58 -6.78
C LEU A 429 -13.76 -12.22 -6.10
N ASP A 430 -12.51 -11.74 -6.09
CA ASP A 430 -12.16 -10.49 -5.46
C ASP A 430 -12.71 -9.28 -6.23
N ALA A 431 -12.79 -9.34 -7.57
CA ALA A 431 -13.41 -8.29 -8.38
C ALA A 431 -14.87 -8.06 -7.98
N ILE A 432 -15.65 -9.15 -7.90
CA ILE A 432 -17.08 -9.10 -7.55
C ILE A 432 -17.24 -8.54 -6.14
N THR A 433 -16.48 -9.07 -5.19
CA THR A 433 -16.57 -8.71 -3.77
C THR A 433 -16.14 -7.27 -3.52
N SER A 434 -14.99 -6.87 -4.07
CA SER A 434 -14.47 -5.52 -3.93
C SER A 434 -15.39 -4.48 -4.56
N TYR A 435 -15.95 -4.77 -5.75
CA TYR A 435 -16.89 -3.88 -6.40
C TYR A 435 -18.11 -3.60 -5.52
N GLU A 436 -18.78 -4.64 -5.00
CA GLU A 436 -19.96 -4.50 -4.14
C GLU A 436 -19.66 -3.74 -2.86
N ARG A 437 -18.48 -3.97 -2.25
CA ARG A 437 -18.03 -3.19 -1.09
C ARG A 437 -17.83 -1.72 -1.42
N MET A 438 -17.19 -1.39 -2.55
CA MET A 438 -16.89 -0.01 -2.95
C MET A 438 -18.14 0.81 -3.33
N ILE A 439 -19.19 0.16 -3.85
CA ILE A 439 -20.45 0.83 -4.23
C ILE A 439 -21.49 0.88 -3.09
N SER A 440 -21.16 0.32 -1.92
CA SER A 440 -22.04 0.37 -0.75
C SER A 440 -22.41 1.82 -0.40
N LYS A 441 -23.66 2.03 0.02
CA LYS A 441 -24.22 3.37 0.32
C LYS A 441 -23.50 4.11 1.44
N ASP A 442 -22.81 3.39 2.31
CA ASP A 442 -22.08 3.95 3.45
C ASP A 442 -20.64 4.36 3.07
N VAL A 443 -20.21 4.15 1.82
CA VAL A 443 -18.86 4.47 1.36
C VAL A 443 -18.82 5.84 0.70
N GLU A 444 -18.07 6.76 1.30
CA GLU A 444 -17.78 8.06 0.68
C GLU A 444 -16.83 7.89 -0.52
N THR A 445 -17.01 8.70 -1.57
CA THR A 445 -16.23 8.61 -2.81
C THR A 445 -14.72 8.74 -2.62
N LYS A 446 -14.27 9.50 -1.61
CA LYS A 446 -12.85 9.63 -1.28
C LYS A 446 -12.23 8.33 -0.73
N ASP A 447 -13.04 7.39 -0.27
CA ASP A 447 -12.62 6.20 0.46
C ASP A 447 -12.70 4.92 -0.38
N VAL A 448 -13.21 4.97 -1.62
CA VAL A 448 -13.42 3.79 -2.49
C VAL A 448 -12.16 2.93 -2.65
N PHE A 449 -10.99 3.54 -2.89
CA PHE A 449 -9.74 2.78 -3.02
C PHE A 449 -9.23 2.21 -1.69
N LYS A 450 -9.63 2.81 -0.56
CA LYS A 450 -9.29 2.28 0.77
C LYS A 450 -10.12 1.05 1.10
N VAL A 451 -11.37 1.02 0.69
CA VAL A 451 -12.25 -0.14 0.87
C VAL A 451 -11.68 -1.38 0.15
N GLN A 452 -11.15 -1.21 -1.07
CA GLN A 452 -10.47 -2.32 -1.77
C GLN A 452 -9.18 -2.73 -1.05
N ALA A 453 -8.36 -1.77 -0.62
CA ALA A 453 -7.13 -2.06 0.13
C ALA A 453 -7.40 -2.78 1.46
N ASP A 454 -8.46 -2.39 2.18
CA ASP A 454 -8.92 -3.06 3.40
C ASP A 454 -9.34 -4.51 3.14
N TYR A 455 -10.13 -4.71 2.09
CA TYR A 455 -10.58 -6.04 1.70
C TYR A 455 -9.37 -6.95 1.40
N ASN A 456 -8.48 -6.52 0.51
CA ASN A 456 -7.28 -7.28 0.15
C ASN A 456 -6.39 -7.60 1.37
N HIS A 457 -6.14 -6.61 2.23
CA HIS A 457 -5.36 -6.82 3.45
C HIS A 457 -6.02 -7.85 4.39
N SER A 458 -7.35 -7.83 4.51
CA SER A 458 -8.08 -8.80 5.33
C SER A 458 -7.98 -10.23 4.80
N ILE A 459 -7.86 -10.42 3.49
CA ILE A 459 -7.62 -11.73 2.86
C ILE A 459 -6.19 -12.21 3.15
N GLN A 460 -5.19 -11.38 2.93
CA GLN A 460 -3.77 -11.71 3.19
C GLN A 460 -3.51 -12.09 4.65
N THR A 461 -4.14 -11.36 5.58
CA THR A 461 -4.03 -11.62 7.01
C THR A 461 -4.95 -12.73 7.51
N ASN A 462 -5.67 -13.41 6.60
CA ASN A 462 -6.66 -14.45 6.90
C ASN A 462 -7.75 -14.02 7.90
N GLN A 463 -8.03 -12.71 7.99
CA GLN A 463 -9.17 -12.17 8.75
C GLN A 463 -10.48 -12.42 8.01
N THR A 464 -10.44 -12.39 6.68
CA THR A 464 -11.56 -12.70 5.79
C THR A 464 -11.21 -13.95 4.98
N ASN A 465 -12.17 -14.87 4.84
CA ASN A 465 -12.07 -15.96 3.87
C ASN A 465 -12.70 -15.51 2.55
N ARG A 466 -11.94 -15.57 1.45
CA ARG A 466 -12.33 -15.11 0.10
C ARG A 466 -13.59 -15.79 -0.39
N VAL A 467 -13.66 -17.11 -0.28
CA VAL A 467 -14.78 -17.91 -0.81
C VAL A 467 -16.05 -17.67 0.02
N GLU A 468 -15.90 -17.58 1.34
CA GLU A 468 -17.01 -17.29 2.25
C GLU A 468 -17.62 -15.91 1.99
N GLU A 469 -16.77 -14.90 1.83
CA GLU A 469 -17.20 -13.54 1.54
C GLU A 469 -17.83 -13.44 0.14
N PHE A 470 -17.22 -14.09 -0.86
CA PHE A 470 -17.79 -14.17 -2.20
C PHE A 470 -19.20 -14.78 -2.19
N TYR A 471 -19.41 -15.91 -1.51
CA TYR A 471 -20.75 -16.48 -1.37
C TYR A 471 -21.71 -15.54 -0.62
N THR A 472 -21.23 -14.86 0.42
CA THR A 472 -22.06 -13.90 1.15
C THR A 472 -22.52 -12.77 0.23
N VAL A 473 -21.63 -12.22 -0.60
CA VAL A 473 -21.96 -11.20 -1.60
C VAL A 473 -22.94 -11.74 -2.65
N MET A 474 -22.67 -12.92 -3.22
CA MET A 474 -23.53 -13.56 -4.22
C MET A 474 -24.94 -13.87 -3.70
N GLY A 475 -25.07 -14.07 -2.40
CA GLY A 475 -26.34 -14.37 -1.72
C GLY A 475 -27.01 -13.18 -1.05
N ASN A 476 -26.56 -11.95 -1.30
CA ASN A 476 -27.07 -10.73 -0.64
C ASN A 476 -27.06 -10.83 0.90
N GLY A 477 -25.97 -11.35 1.46
CA GLY A 477 -25.78 -11.57 2.89
C GLY A 477 -26.07 -12.99 3.38
N ASP A 478 -26.69 -13.85 2.56
CA ASP A 478 -26.93 -15.26 2.88
C ASP A 478 -26.01 -16.18 2.08
N LYS A 479 -24.98 -16.70 2.74
CA LYS A 479 -24.01 -17.61 2.14
C LYS A 479 -24.63 -18.84 1.46
N ALA A 480 -25.67 -19.44 2.03
CA ALA A 480 -26.28 -20.64 1.46
C ALA A 480 -26.98 -20.32 0.13
N ASN A 481 -27.66 -19.17 0.08
CA ASN A 481 -28.24 -18.67 -1.16
C ASN A 481 -27.15 -18.32 -2.17
N GLY A 482 -26.03 -17.75 -1.72
CA GLY A 482 -24.89 -17.45 -2.58
C GLY A 482 -24.27 -18.69 -3.21
N LYS A 483 -24.08 -19.76 -2.43
CA LYS A 483 -23.60 -21.05 -2.96
C LYS A 483 -24.55 -21.60 -4.03
N LEU A 484 -25.85 -21.60 -3.75
CA LEU A 484 -26.87 -22.03 -4.71
C LEU A 484 -26.87 -21.16 -5.98
N MET A 485 -26.69 -19.85 -5.83
CA MET A 485 -26.61 -18.90 -6.94
C MET A 485 -25.41 -19.20 -7.84
N VAL A 486 -24.23 -19.40 -7.24
CA VAL A 486 -22.99 -19.75 -7.95
C VAL A 486 -23.16 -21.09 -8.67
N GLU A 487 -23.66 -22.13 -8.00
CA GLU A 487 -23.96 -23.42 -8.63
C GLU A 487 -24.93 -23.26 -9.81
N THR A 488 -25.98 -22.46 -9.64
CA THR A 488 -26.95 -22.20 -10.71
C THR A 488 -26.30 -21.49 -11.91
N LEU A 489 -25.41 -20.53 -11.69
CA LEU A 489 -24.71 -19.82 -12.77
C LEU A 489 -23.73 -20.70 -13.55
N ILE A 490 -23.07 -21.63 -12.85
CA ILE A 490 -22.11 -22.58 -13.45
C ILE A 490 -22.85 -23.66 -14.26
N GLU A 491 -23.93 -24.20 -13.71
CA GLU A 491 -24.64 -25.33 -14.33
C GLU A 491 -25.55 -24.94 -15.49
N ASN A 492 -25.88 -23.65 -15.63
CA ASN A 492 -26.75 -23.17 -16.71
C ASN A 492 -25.94 -22.45 -17.80
N ASN A 493 -26.11 -22.90 -19.04
CA ASN A 493 -25.58 -22.21 -20.21
C ASN A 493 -26.33 -20.88 -20.43
N THR A 494 -25.58 -19.82 -20.69
CA THR A 494 -26.10 -18.51 -21.07
C THR A 494 -25.69 -18.18 -22.49
N ILE A 495 -26.42 -17.28 -23.16
CA ILE A 495 -26.11 -16.88 -24.53
C ILE A 495 -24.74 -16.19 -24.58
N GLY A 496 -24.39 -15.39 -23.58
CA GLY A 496 -23.07 -14.74 -23.52
C GLY A 496 -21.94 -15.69 -23.15
N GLY A 497 -22.17 -16.71 -22.32
CA GLY A 497 -21.23 -17.82 -22.14
C GLY A 497 -20.92 -18.53 -23.48
N ASN A 498 -21.96 -18.82 -24.27
CA ASN A 498 -21.80 -19.39 -25.62
C ASN A 498 -21.11 -18.42 -26.60
N PHE A 499 -21.34 -17.11 -26.48
CA PHE A 499 -20.66 -16.10 -27.29
C PHE A 499 -19.16 -16.00 -26.96
N ILE A 500 -18.79 -16.07 -25.68
CA ILE A 500 -17.39 -16.13 -25.22
C ILE A 500 -16.71 -17.39 -25.77
N LYS A 501 -17.42 -18.52 -25.79
CA LYS A 501 -16.94 -19.81 -26.32
C LYS A 501 -16.75 -19.84 -27.84
N TYR A 502 -17.75 -19.42 -28.60
CA TYR A 502 -17.84 -19.70 -30.05
C TYR A 502 -17.78 -18.45 -30.94
N GLY A 503 -17.76 -17.24 -30.37
CA GLY A 503 -17.84 -16.00 -31.13
C GLY A 503 -19.15 -15.86 -31.92
N PHE A 504 -19.11 -15.29 -33.12
CA PHE A 504 -20.29 -15.04 -33.97
C PHE A 504 -20.75 -16.27 -34.81
N ASP A 505 -20.47 -17.50 -34.38
CA ASP A 505 -20.87 -18.72 -35.09
C ASP A 505 -22.33 -19.12 -34.77
N LEU A 506 -23.06 -19.70 -35.73
CA LEU A 506 -24.47 -20.13 -35.63
C LEU A 506 -24.72 -21.18 -34.51
N ASN A 507 -23.66 -21.78 -33.97
CA ASN A 507 -23.71 -22.72 -32.85
C ASN A 507 -24.01 -22.06 -31.48
N ILE A 508 -23.99 -20.72 -31.38
CA ILE A 508 -24.36 -19.95 -30.18
C ILE A 508 -25.74 -20.29 -29.59
N PHE A 509 -26.66 -20.85 -30.39
CA PHE A 509 -28.02 -21.24 -29.96
C PHE A 509 -28.20 -22.73 -29.66
N ILE A 510 -27.22 -23.60 -29.95
CA ILE A 510 -27.40 -25.06 -29.95
C ILE A 510 -26.42 -25.80 -29.02
N GLY A 511 -25.37 -25.12 -28.52
CA GLY A 511 -24.33 -25.62 -27.62
C GLY A 511 -24.45 -27.09 -27.15
N ASN A 512 -23.68 -28.00 -27.76
CA ASN A 512 -23.54 -29.35 -27.24
C ASN A 512 -22.40 -29.37 -26.21
N PRO A 513 -22.66 -29.77 -24.96
CA PRO A 513 -21.61 -29.83 -23.94
C PRO A 513 -20.50 -30.81 -24.36
N ASN A 514 -19.26 -30.40 -24.14
CA ASN A 514 -18.06 -31.21 -24.40
C ASN A 514 -17.51 -31.73 -23.07
N ASP A 515 -17.01 -32.96 -23.01
CA ASP A 515 -16.46 -33.60 -21.79
C ASP A 515 -15.37 -32.77 -21.09
N LYS A 516 -14.73 -31.84 -21.80
CA LYS A 516 -13.76 -30.89 -21.23
C LYS A 516 -14.39 -29.80 -20.36
N GLU A 517 -15.62 -29.39 -20.66
CA GLU A 517 -16.33 -28.34 -19.91
C GLU A 517 -16.68 -28.82 -18.49
N GLU A 518 -17.02 -30.10 -18.35
CA GLU A 518 -17.28 -30.69 -17.03
C GLU A 518 -16.01 -30.70 -16.17
N GLY A 519 -14.84 -30.94 -16.79
CA GLY A 519 -13.55 -30.80 -16.13
C GLY A 519 -13.28 -29.37 -15.65
N TRP A 520 -13.62 -28.37 -16.45
CA TRP A 520 -13.40 -26.95 -16.09
C TRP A 520 -14.30 -26.48 -14.95
N LYS A 521 -15.56 -26.90 -14.95
CA LYS A 521 -16.45 -26.68 -13.81
C LYS A 521 -15.90 -27.34 -12.55
N GLN A 522 -15.43 -28.58 -12.66
CA GLN A 522 -14.88 -29.32 -11.52
C GLN A 522 -13.62 -28.64 -10.97
N ASP A 523 -12.72 -28.14 -11.82
CA ASP A 523 -11.53 -27.39 -11.36
C ASP A 523 -11.90 -26.14 -10.55
N PHE A 524 -12.97 -25.43 -10.95
CA PHE A 524 -13.47 -24.29 -10.17
C PHE A 524 -14.11 -24.71 -8.85
N TYR A 525 -14.90 -25.79 -8.83
CA TYR A 525 -15.42 -26.35 -7.58
C TYR A 525 -14.30 -26.81 -6.63
N ASP A 526 -13.26 -27.45 -7.17
CA ASP A 526 -12.09 -27.87 -6.41
C ASP A 526 -11.33 -26.65 -5.85
N TYR A 527 -11.25 -25.55 -6.60
CA TYR A 527 -10.74 -24.27 -6.09
C TYR A 527 -11.61 -23.71 -4.96
N LEU A 528 -12.94 -23.68 -5.12
CA LEU A 528 -13.87 -23.19 -4.11
C LEU A 528 -13.80 -24.01 -2.81
N ASP A 529 -13.70 -25.34 -2.92
CA ASP A 529 -13.59 -26.24 -1.77
C ASP A 529 -12.26 -26.02 -1.02
N ARG A 530 -11.14 -25.91 -1.74
CA ARG A 530 -9.84 -25.55 -1.13
C ARG A 530 -9.91 -24.17 -0.47
N GLY A 531 -10.47 -23.19 -1.16
CA GLY A 531 -10.61 -21.81 -0.70
C GLY A 531 -11.52 -21.66 0.51
N GLY A 532 -12.55 -22.50 0.63
CA GLY A 532 -13.44 -22.55 1.79
C GLY A 532 -12.75 -23.01 3.07
N GLU A 533 -11.70 -23.84 2.96
CA GLU A 533 -10.88 -24.24 4.10
C GLU A 533 -9.82 -23.18 4.46
N LYS A 534 -9.15 -22.64 3.45
CA LYS A 534 -8.11 -21.60 3.61
C LYS A 534 -7.97 -20.81 2.31
N ASN A 535 -7.71 -19.50 2.41
CA ASN A 535 -7.45 -18.67 1.23
C ASN A 535 -6.32 -19.26 0.36
N VAL A 536 -6.61 -19.42 -0.94
CA VAL A 536 -5.67 -19.92 -1.94
C VAL A 536 -4.77 -18.77 -2.41
N GLY A 537 -3.47 -19.02 -2.51
CA GLY A 537 -2.50 -18.08 -3.09
C GLY A 537 -2.24 -16.80 -2.30
N THR A 538 -2.41 -16.81 -0.97
CA THR A 538 -2.08 -15.69 -0.06
C THR A 538 -0.66 -15.73 0.47
#